data_AF-A0A6G2JHG7-F1
#
_entry.id   AF-A0A6G2JHG7-F1
#
_cell.length_a   1.000
_cell.length_b   1.000
_cell.length_c   1.000
_cell.angle_alpha   90.00
_cell.angle_beta   90.00
_cell.angle_gamma   90.00
#
_symmetry.space_group_name_H-M   'P 1'
#
loop_
_entity.id
_entity.type
_entity.pdbx_description
1 polymer ?
#
loop_
_entity_poly.entity_id
_entity_poly.type
_entity_poly.pdbx_seq_one_letter_code
_entity_poly.pdbx_strand_id
1 'polypeptide(L)'
;MLNDQAVVFDFSVKNKQDDTHCRCYYFMKHWMSVLVTFDESLQLKPDSEFHFPFAFNCDITTPHYCSGRSLYTTDILLDIIVKPDGASYMIEDETQFYEAYENGMFGTNWYEGASKALEWWCTLLEKGAFIDYLNSVAPFPTKMSVNHEPLLIENDIDEIPFLNHPLHPRFG
;
A
#
# COMPACT_ATOMS: atom_id res chain seq x y z
N MET A 1 9.76 20.62 -1.90
CA MET A 1 10.31 19.36 -1.37
C MET A 1 9.17 18.66 -0.64
N LEU A 2 8.63 17.59 -1.23
CA LEU A 2 7.59 16.77 -0.60
C LEU A 2 8.27 15.98 0.52
N ASN A 3 8.01 16.39 1.77
CA ASN A 3 8.54 15.72 2.96
C ASN A 3 7.54 14.62 3.35
N ASP A 4 7.49 13.60 2.49
CA ASP A 4 6.71 12.38 2.69
C ASP A 4 7.51 11.48 3.62
N GLN A 5 7.24 11.61 4.92
CA GLN A 5 7.74 10.65 5.89
C GLN A 5 6.95 9.37 5.63
N ALA A 6 7.53 8.44 4.88
CA ALA A 6 7.03 7.09 4.72
C ALA A 6 7.90 6.13 5.54
N VAL A 7 7.30 5.06 6.06
CA VAL A 7 8.05 3.91 6.56
C VAL A 7 8.26 2.96 5.39
N VAL A 8 9.51 2.60 5.11
CA VAL A 8 9.87 1.72 3.99
C VAL A 8 10.58 0.49 4.54
N PHE A 9 10.17 -0.69 4.09
CA PHE A 9 10.88 -1.93 4.42
C PHE A 9 10.89 -2.90 3.24
N ASP A 10 11.93 -3.72 3.25
CA ASP A 10 12.19 -4.74 2.23
C ASP A 10 12.05 -6.11 2.87
N PHE A 11 11.48 -7.07 2.12
CA PHE A 11 11.40 -8.46 2.54
C PHE A 11 11.45 -9.40 1.33
N SER A 12 11.67 -10.68 1.58
CA SER A 12 11.67 -11.70 0.53
C SER A 12 10.68 -12.79 0.89
N VAL A 13 9.93 -13.25 -0.11
CA VAL A 13 9.03 -14.40 -0.01
C VAL A 13 9.63 -15.53 -0.83
N LYS A 14 9.92 -16.65 -0.15
CA LYS A 14 10.41 -17.84 -0.83
C LYS A 14 9.26 -18.57 -1.51
N ASN A 15 9.34 -18.74 -2.82
CA ASN A 15 8.40 -19.58 -3.56
C ASN A 15 9.09 -20.86 -4.04
N LYS A 16 8.30 -21.83 -4.51
CA LYS A 16 8.82 -23.12 -4.98
C LYS A 16 9.63 -23.00 -6.28
N GLN A 17 9.34 -22.00 -7.11
CA GLN A 17 10.05 -21.75 -8.37
C GLN A 17 11.15 -20.69 -8.19
N ASP A 18 10.78 -19.46 -7.86
CA ASP A 18 11.71 -18.33 -7.75
C ASP A 18 11.40 -17.49 -6.51
N ASP A 19 12.44 -17.00 -5.83
CA ASP A 19 12.25 -16.06 -4.73
C ASP A 19 11.66 -14.74 -5.28
N THR A 20 10.75 -14.15 -4.51
CA THR A 20 10.16 -12.85 -4.83
C THR A 20 10.62 -11.84 -3.79
N HIS A 21 11.14 -10.71 -4.26
CA HIS A 21 11.58 -9.61 -3.41
C HIS A 21 10.53 -8.52 -3.40
N CYS A 22 10.24 -7.97 -2.23
CA CYS A 22 9.20 -6.96 -2.07
C CYS A 22 9.74 -5.74 -1.32
N ARG A 23 9.23 -4.58 -1.69
CA ARG A 23 9.34 -3.33 -0.92
C ARG A 23 7.97 -2.79 -0.62
N CYS A 24 7.73 -2.41 0.63
CA CYS A 24 6.55 -1.66 1.00
C CYS A 24 6.87 -0.18 1.26
N TYR A 25 5.98 0.70 0.84
CA TYR A 25 5.93 2.12 1.20
C TYR A 25 4.67 2.38 2.00
N TYR A 26 4.81 2.83 3.24
CA TYR A 26 3.69 3.18 4.11
C TYR A 26 3.70 4.67 4.41
N PHE A 27 2.78 5.41 3.80
CA PHE A 27 2.78 6.86 3.86
C PHE A 27 2.10 7.36 5.13
N MET A 28 2.80 8.21 5.89
CA MET A 28 2.28 8.75 7.18
C MET A 28 1.31 9.93 6.98
N LYS A 29 1.24 10.49 5.78
CA LYS A 29 0.45 11.68 5.45
C LYS A 29 -0.45 11.51 4.23
N HIS A 30 -0.34 10.38 3.54
CA HIS A 30 -1.16 10.05 2.38
C HIS A 30 -1.93 8.79 2.67
N TRP A 31 -3.12 8.70 2.08
CA TRP A 31 -3.97 7.52 2.17
C TRP A 31 -3.50 6.50 1.13
N MET A 32 -2.43 5.76 1.46
CA MET A 32 -1.82 4.78 0.56
C MET A 32 -0.81 3.89 1.28
N SER A 33 -0.82 2.61 0.94
CA SER A 33 0.34 1.71 0.99
C SER A 33 0.72 1.28 -0.42
N VAL A 34 2.01 1.10 -0.71
CA VAL A 34 2.46 0.53 -2.00
C VAL A 34 3.37 -0.64 -1.73
N LEU A 35 2.97 -1.83 -2.18
CA LEU A 35 3.82 -2.99 -2.32
C LEU A 35 4.40 -3.02 -3.74
N VAL A 36 5.73 -3.12 -3.84
CA VAL A 36 6.45 -3.27 -5.10
C VAL A 36 7.12 -4.63 -5.16
N THR A 37 6.92 -5.34 -6.26
CA THR A 37 7.45 -6.69 -6.46
C THR A 37 8.62 -6.68 -7.44
N PHE A 38 9.69 -7.38 -7.06
CA PHE A 38 10.92 -7.52 -7.83
C PHE A 38 11.32 -8.99 -8.01
N ASP A 39 12.06 -9.27 -9.09
CA ASP A 39 12.72 -10.56 -9.32
C ASP A 39 14.07 -10.64 -8.59
N GLU A 40 14.75 -11.78 -8.68
CA GLU A 40 16.07 -12.02 -8.07
C GLU A 40 17.17 -11.05 -8.55
N SER A 41 16.98 -10.44 -9.73
CA SER A 41 17.87 -9.40 -10.29
C SER A 41 17.43 -7.98 -9.90
N LEU A 42 16.47 -7.86 -9.00
CA LEU A 42 15.87 -6.62 -8.52
C LEU A 42 15.27 -5.75 -9.62
N GLN A 43 14.79 -6.39 -10.69
CA GLN A 43 13.96 -5.77 -11.70
C GLN A 43 12.48 -5.92 -11.33
N LEU A 44 11.65 -4.95 -11.72
CA LEU A 44 10.21 -5.02 -11.49
C LEU A 44 9.64 -6.29 -12.10
N LYS A 45 9.02 -7.13 -11.26
CA LYS A 45 8.48 -8.43 -11.62
C LYS A 45 6.96 -8.34 -11.64
N PRO A 46 6.32 -8.36 -12.82
CA PRO A 46 4.89 -8.46 -12.87
C PRO A 46 4.43 -9.86 -12.44
N ASP A 47 3.31 -9.94 -11.75
CA ASP A 47 2.67 -11.23 -11.51
C ASP A 47 1.91 -11.69 -12.76
N SER A 48 2.45 -12.70 -13.45
CA SER A 48 1.89 -13.20 -14.71
C SER A 48 0.61 -14.03 -14.54
N GLU A 49 0.26 -14.44 -13.31
CA GLU A 49 -0.95 -15.24 -13.06
C GLU A 49 -2.21 -14.39 -13.01
N PHE A 50 -2.08 -13.07 -12.86
CA PHE A 50 -3.19 -12.13 -12.88
C PHE A 50 -3.57 -11.73 -14.30
N HIS A 51 -4.87 -11.50 -14.51
CA HIS A 51 -5.42 -11.00 -15.78
C HIS A 51 -4.85 -9.63 -16.18
N PHE A 52 -4.39 -8.86 -15.19
CA PHE A 52 -3.63 -7.63 -15.35
C PHE A 52 -2.29 -7.78 -14.63
N PRO A 53 -1.18 -8.04 -15.37
CA PRO A 53 0.09 -8.37 -14.75
C PRO A 53 0.76 -7.12 -14.15
N PHE A 54 0.56 -6.91 -12.85
CA PHE A 54 1.02 -5.75 -12.10
C PHE A 54 2.31 -6.05 -11.33
N ALA A 55 3.13 -5.01 -11.10
CA ALA A 55 4.30 -5.07 -10.21
C ALA A 55 4.14 -4.16 -8.97
N PHE A 56 3.12 -3.31 -8.97
CA PHE A 56 2.77 -2.47 -7.84
C PHE A 56 1.33 -2.80 -7.44
N ASN A 57 1.14 -3.15 -6.18
CA ASN A 57 -0.18 -3.22 -5.54
C ASN A 57 -0.24 -2.04 -4.57
N CYS A 58 -1.23 -1.17 -4.79
CA CYS A 58 -1.34 0.11 -4.11
C CYS A 58 -2.69 0.17 -3.40
N ASP A 59 -2.71 -0.10 -2.10
CA ASP A 59 -3.94 -0.10 -1.32
C ASP A 59 -4.22 1.30 -0.81
N ILE A 60 -5.41 1.84 -1.11
CA ILE A 60 -5.87 3.03 -0.41
C ILE A 60 -6.12 2.62 1.02
N THR A 61 -5.45 3.30 1.94
CA THR A 61 -5.51 3.03 3.37
C THR A 61 -5.64 4.35 4.12
N THR A 62 -5.98 4.32 5.40
CA THR A 62 -5.83 5.53 6.22
C THR A 62 -4.36 5.93 6.36
N PRO A 63 -4.03 7.20 6.63
CA PRO A 63 -2.66 7.62 6.88
C PRO A 63 -2.05 6.79 8.01
N HIS A 64 -0.86 6.27 7.76
CA HIS A 64 -0.24 5.33 8.68
C HIS A 64 0.13 6.01 10.00
N TYR A 65 -0.01 5.24 11.08
CA TYR A 65 0.34 5.69 12.42
C TYR A 65 1.37 4.75 13.04
N CYS A 66 2.39 5.32 13.68
CA CYS A 66 3.43 4.57 14.37
C CYS A 66 3.25 4.69 15.89
N SER A 67 3.30 3.55 16.59
CA SER A 67 3.47 3.51 18.05
C SER A 67 4.54 2.50 18.42
N GLY A 68 5.62 2.97 19.05
CA GLY A 68 6.78 2.15 19.35
C GLY A 68 7.42 1.59 18.08
N ARG A 69 7.43 0.25 17.95
CA ARG A 69 7.96 -0.47 16.78
C ARG A 69 6.85 -0.98 15.85
N SER A 70 5.60 -0.56 16.09
CA SER A 70 4.43 -1.02 15.36
C SER A 70 3.90 0.07 14.44
N LEU A 71 3.45 -0.35 13.26
CA LEU A 71 2.76 0.46 12.27
C LEU A 71 1.31 0.01 12.21
N TYR A 72 0.39 0.97 12.21
CA TYR A 72 -1.04 0.73 12.15
C TYR A 72 -1.63 1.48 10.97
N THR A 73 -2.57 0.82 10.32
CA THR A 73 -3.35 1.37 9.22
C THR A 73 -4.69 0.67 9.17
N THR A 74 -5.58 1.22 8.36
CA THR A 74 -6.88 0.61 8.06
C THR A 74 -7.04 0.61 6.56
N ASP A 75 -7.19 -0.58 6.02
CA ASP A 75 -7.59 -0.84 4.64
C ASP A 75 -9.02 -0.36 4.42
N ILE A 76 -9.26 0.30 3.30
CA ILE A 76 -10.58 0.80 2.92
C ILE A 76 -11.11 0.17 1.62
N LEU A 77 -10.63 -1.02 1.28
CA LEU A 77 -11.16 -1.91 0.23
C LEU A 77 -11.07 -1.35 -1.19
N LEU A 78 -10.13 -0.44 -1.44
CA LEU A 78 -9.99 0.25 -2.71
C LEU A 78 -8.54 0.22 -3.13
N ASP A 79 -8.26 -0.43 -4.27
CA ASP A 79 -6.91 -0.71 -4.69
C ASP A 79 -6.61 -0.16 -6.08
N ILE A 80 -5.34 0.17 -6.31
CA ILE A 80 -4.79 0.47 -7.62
C ILE A 80 -3.69 -0.55 -7.91
N ILE A 81 -3.86 -1.35 -8.95
CA ILE A 81 -2.82 -2.23 -9.46
C ILE A 81 -2.13 -1.59 -10.65
N VAL A 82 -0.79 -1.58 -10.66
CA VAL A 82 0.01 -0.87 -11.68
C VAL A 82 1.03 -1.80 -12.31
N LYS A 83 1.13 -1.75 -13.64
CA LYS A 83 2.13 -2.50 -14.40
C LYS A 83 3.55 -1.99 -14.13
N PRO A 84 4.59 -2.75 -14.53
CA PRO A 84 5.99 -2.34 -14.40
C PRO A 84 6.35 -0.99 -15.04
N ASP A 85 5.56 -0.49 -15.99
CA ASP A 85 5.80 0.81 -16.64
C ASP A 85 5.46 2.01 -15.72
N GLY A 86 4.78 1.77 -14.59
CA GLY A 86 4.39 2.81 -13.65
C GLY A 86 3.33 3.78 -14.18
N ALA A 87 2.62 3.41 -15.25
CA ALA A 87 1.64 4.28 -15.91
C ALA A 87 0.37 3.54 -16.32
N SER A 88 0.47 2.26 -16.73
CA SER A 88 -0.69 1.42 -17.00
C SER A 88 -1.24 0.87 -15.69
N TYR A 89 -2.46 1.25 -15.34
CA TYR A 89 -3.09 0.84 -14.09
C TYR A 89 -4.55 0.39 -14.26
N MET A 90 -5.07 -0.25 -13.23
CA MET A 90 -6.47 -0.57 -13.03
C MET A 90 -6.85 -0.28 -11.59
N ILE A 91 -8.09 0.15 -11.39
CA ILE A 91 -8.70 0.32 -10.07
C ILE A 91 -9.50 -0.96 -9.80
N GLU A 92 -9.27 -1.56 -8.65
CA GLU A 92 -9.96 -2.77 -8.20
C GLU A 92 -10.87 -2.45 -7.01
N ASP A 93 -11.88 -3.30 -6.80
CA ASP A 93 -12.76 -3.28 -5.64
C ASP A 93 -13.59 -1.99 -5.40
N GLU A 94 -13.72 -1.12 -6.41
CA GLU A 94 -14.58 0.09 -6.36
C GLU A 94 -16.01 -0.20 -5.89
N THR A 95 -16.57 -1.33 -6.32
CA THR A 95 -17.92 -1.74 -5.92
C THR A 95 -17.97 -2.08 -4.43
N GLN A 96 -16.96 -2.77 -3.91
CA GLN A 96 -16.90 -3.17 -2.51
C GLN A 96 -16.66 -1.96 -1.60
N PHE A 97 -15.79 -1.03 -2.02
CA PHE A 97 -15.61 0.27 -1.36
C PHE A 97 -16.93 1.06 -1.27
N TYR A 98 -17.67 1.18 -2.37
CA TYR A 98 -18.96 1.87 -2.37
C TYR A 98 -20.02 1.16 -1.51
N GLU A 99 -20.12 -0.16 -1.61
CA GLU A 99 -21.04 -0.95 -0.79
C GLU A 99 -20.71 -0.85 0.70
N ALA A 100 -19.45 -0.86 1.08
CA ALA A 100 -19.02 -0.68 2.47
C ALA A 100 -19.43 0.69 3.02
N TYR A 101 -19.31 1.74 2.21
CA TYR A 101 -19.80 3.08 2.56
C TYR A 101 -21.33 3.12 2.74
N GLU A 102 -22.09 2.62 1.77
CA GLU A 102 -23.56 2.62 1.83
C GLU A 102 -24.11 1.79 3.00
N ASN A 103 -23.40 0.73 3.39
CA ASN A 103 -23.73 -0.09 4.56
C ASN A 103 -23.21 0.51 5.89
N GLY A 104 -22.58 1.68 5.87
CA GLY A 104 -22.12 2.39 7.07
C GLY A 104 -20.90 1.77 7.75
N MET A 105 -20.07 1.00 7.03
CA MET A 105 -18.82 0.45 7.57
C MET A 105 -17.80 1.56 7.90
N PHE A 106 -17.86 2.68 7.17
CA PHE A 106 -17.13 3.91 7.47
C PHE A 106 -17.94 5.14 7.04
N GLY A 107 -17.63 6.30 7.65
CA GLY A 107 -18.37 7.54 7.44
C GLY A 107 -17.89 8.37 6.23
N THR A 108 -18.63 9.43 5.93
CA THR A 108 -18.39 10.32 4.76
C THR A 108 -16.97 10.89 4.71
N ASN A 109 -16.37 11.24 5.86
CA ASN A 109 -15.00 11.77 5.89
C ASN A 109 -13.98 10.76 5.35
N TRP A 110 -14.18 9.47 5.59
CA TRP A 110 -13.31 8.41 5.09
C TRP A 110 -13.52 8.19 3.60
N TYR A 111 -14.78 8.13 3.17
CA TYR A 111 -15.13 8.05 1.75
C TYR A 111 -14.50 9.20 0.95
N GLU A 112 -14.66 10.44 1.41
CA GLU A 112 -14.05 11.60 0.75
C GLU A 112 -12.51 11.59 0.77
N GLY A 113 -11.91 11.14 1.89
CA GLY A 113 -10.46 11.01 2.02
C GLY A 113 -9.89 10.02 1.00
N ALA A 114 -10.53 8.85 0.92
CA ALA A 114 -10.25 7.80 -0.04
C ALA A 114 -10.36 8.28 -1.49
N SER A 115 -11.48 8.92 -1.85
CA SER A 115 -11.72 9.40 -3.22
C SER A 115 -10.70 10.45 -3.64
N LYS A 116 -10.35 11.40 -2.75
CA LYS A 116 -9.32 12.42 -3.02
C LYS A 116 -7.94 11.79 -3.17
N ALA A 117 -7.64 10.76 -2.39
CA ALA A 117 -6.40 10.02 -2.51
C ALA A 117 -6.31 9.29 -3.85
N LEU A 118 -7.35 8.52 -4.20
CA LEU A 118 -7.46 7.84 -5.49
C LEU A 118 -7.23 8.83 -6.65
N GLU A 119 -7.92 9.97 -6.67
CA GLU A 119 -7.75 11.00 -7.69
C GLU A 119 -6.29 11.49 -7.80
N TRP A 120 -5.65 11.74 -6.65
CA TRP A 120 -4.27 12.22 -6.61
C TRP A 120 -3.28 11.18 -7.15
N TRP A 121 -3.44 9.91 -6.77
CA TRP A 121 -2.57 8.82 -7.24
C TRP A 121 -2.78 8.49 -8.72
N CYS A 122 -4.02 8.46 -9.19
CA CYS A 122 -4.33 8.34 -10.62
C CYS A 122 -3.70 9.47 -11.43
N THR A 123 -3.79 10.72 -10.93
CA THR A 123 -3.14 11.87 -11.58
C THR A 123 -1.61 11.69 -11.69
N LEU A 124 -0.98 11.06 -10.69
CA LEU A 124 0.46 10.81 -10.69
C LEU A 124 0.85 9.72 -11.71
N LEU A 125 0.03 8.67 -11.82
CA LEU A 125 0.17 7.59 -12.80
C LEU A 125 -0.02 8.09 -14.23
N GLU A 126 -1.08 8.86 -14.48
CA GLU A 126 -1.39 9.46 -15.78
C GLU A 126 -0.28 10.41 -16.27
N LYS A 127 0.43 11.06 -15.35
CA LYS A 127 1.58 11.93 -15.66
C LYS A 127 2.88 11.16 -15.87
N GLY A 128 2.88 9.83 -15.69
CA GLY A 128 4.10 9.01 -15.75
C GLY A 128 5.10 9.34 -14.65
N ALA A 129 4.65 9.92 -13.53
CA ALA A 129 5.52 10.41 -12.45
C ALA A 129 5.55 9.48 -11.23
N PHE A 130 4.82 8.36 -11.28
CA PHE A 130 4.65 7.45 -10.14
C PHE A 130 5.96 6.80 -9.68
N ILE A 131 6.72 6.19 -10.60
CA ILE A 131 8.01 5.56 -10.27
C ILE A 131 9.02 6.59 -9.77
N ASP A 132 9.10 7.75 -10.41
CA ASP A 132 9.99 8.84 -10.01
C ASP A 132 9.64 9.33 -8.60
N TYR A 133 8.36 9.45 -8.31
CA TYR A 133 7.86 9.81 -6.99
C TYR A 133 8.27 8.77 -5.93
N LEU A 134 8.04 7.47 -6.16
CA LEU A 134 8.47 6.42 -5.22
C LEU A 134 9.98 6.42 -5.01
N ASN A 135 10.76 6.59 -6.07
CA ASN A 135 12.22 6.70 -5.98
C ASN A 135 12.68 7.95 -5.21
N SER A 136 11.92 9.04 -5.27
CA SER A 136 12.20 10.24 -4.48
C SER A 136 11.95 10.05 -2.97
N VAL A 137 11.05 9.12 -2.61
CA VAL A 137 10.77 8.73 -1.22
C VAL A 137 11.81 7.75 -0.71
N ALA A 138 12.03 6.66 -1.43
CA ALA A 138 13.11 5.71 -1.21
C ALA A 138 13.48 5.01 -2.53
N PRO A 139 14.72 5.18 -3.04
CA PRO A 139 15.15 4.61 -4.31
C PRO A 139 15.06 3.09 -4.33
N PHE A 140 14.56 2.49 -5.41
CA PHE A 140 14.41 1.03 -5.55
C PHE A 140 15.70 0.27 -5.19
N PRO A 141 15.58 -0.91 -4.56
CA PRO A 141 16.72 -1.61 -4.00
C PRO A 141 17.67 -2.05 -5.11
N THR A 142 18.97 -1.81 -4.90
CA THR A 142 20.05 -2.46 -5.67
C THR A 142 20.61 -3.68 -4.94
N LYS A 143 20.17 -3.88 -3.70
CA LYS A 143 20.44 -5.04 -2.85
C LYS A 143 19.31 -5.18 -1.83
N MET A 144 18.84 -6.39 -1.58
CA MET A 144 17.92 -6.65 -0.47
C MET A 144 18.65 -6.62 0.86
N SER A 145 18.17 -5.79 1.79
CA SER A 145 18.77 -5.63 3.11
C SER A 145 18.35 -6.66 4.14
N VAL A 146 17.39 -7.56 3.84
CA VAL A 146 16.71 -8.32 4.89
C VAL A 146 16.30 -9.74 4.47
N ASN A 147 16.67 -10.72 5.32
CA ASN A 147 16.13 -12.09 5.36
C ASN A 147 15.13 -12.19 6.53
N HIS A 148 14.01 -11.48 6.47
CA HIS A 148 12.92 -11.67 7.41
C HIS A 148 11.73 -12.21 6.64
N GLU A 149 11.33 -13.44 6.98
CA GLU A 149 10.05 -13.99 6.57
C GLU A 149 9.00 -13.30 7.47
N PRO A 150 8.08 -12.51 6.90
CA PRO A 150 7.03 -11.89 7.71
C PRO A 150 6.17 -12.99 8.33
N LEU A 151 5.99 -12.94 9.66
CA LEU A 151 5.07 -13.82 10.36
C LEU A 151 3.69 -13.16 10.37
N LEU A 152 2.74 -13.75 9.65
CA LEU A 152 1.34 -13.36 9.76
C LEU A 152 0.77 -13.92 11.06
N ILE A 153 0.25 -13.03 11.91
CA ILE A 153 -0.42 -13.38 13.17
C ILE A 153 -1.81 -12.75 13.12
N GLU A 154 -2.85 -13.58 13.22
CA GLU A 154 -4.20 -13.13 13.48
C GLU A 154 -4.34 -12.86 14.98
N ASN A 155 -4.76 -11.64 15.34
CA ASN A 155 -5.00 -11.26 16.73
C ASN A 155 -6.47 -10.84 16.87
N ASP A 156 -7.05 -11.05 18.04
CA ASP A 156 -8.37 -10.51 18.34
C ASP A 156 -8.33 -8.97 18.35
N ILE A 157 -9.44 -8.35 17.99
CA ILE A 157 -9.55 -6.88 17.92
C ILE A 157 -9.14 -6.23 19.26
N ASP A 158 -9.50 -6.84 20.39
CA ASP A 158 -9.18 -6.38 21.74
C ASP A 158 -7.68 -6.42 22.08
N GLU A 159 -6.89 -7.18 21.31
CA GLU A 159 -5.44 -7.31 21.48
C GLU A 159 -4.66 -6.24 20.71
N ILE A 160 -5.34 -5.43 19.88
CA ILE A 160 -4.72 -4.38 19.06
C ILE A 160 -4.60 -3.09 19.90
N PRO A 161 -3.38 -2.68 20.32
CA PRO A 161 -3.21 -1.51 21.21
C PRO A 161 -3.70 -0.18 20.60
N PHE A 162 -3.81 -0.12 19.27
CA PHE A 162 -4.19 1.07 18.51
C PHE A 162 -5.65 1.48 18.69
N LEU A 163 -6.58 0.55 18.94
CA LEU A 163 -8.01 0.87 19.08
C LEU A 163 -8.31 1.81 20.25
N ASN A 164 -7.44 1.81 21.26
CA ASN A 164 -7.54 2.67 22.44
C ASN A 164 -6.80 4.00 22.28
N HIS A 165 -6.18 4.27 21.12
CA HIS A 165 -5.37 5.46 20.90
C HIS A 165 -6.24 6.71 20.61
N PRO A 166 -5.91 7.91 21.14
CA PRO A 166 -6.71 9.13 20.92
C PRO A 166 -6.79 9.59 19.46
N LEU A 167 -5.82 9.19 18.63
CA LEU A 167 -5.81 9.47 17.19
C LEU A 167 -6.43 8.35 16.35
N HIS A 168 -6.90 7.26 16.99
CA HIS A 168 -7.71 6.28 16.28
C HIS A 168 -8.97 7.00 15.79
N PRO A 169 -9.23 7.06 14.46
CA PRO A 169 -10.44 7.69 13.98
C PRO A 169 -11.62 6.87 14.50
N ARG A 170 -12.46 7.49 15.33
CA ARG A 170 -13.67 6.84 15.85
C ARG A 170 -14.74 6.94 14.79
N PHE A 171 -15.34 5.81 14.43
CA PHE A 171 -16.46 5.72 13.50
C PHE A 171 -17.63 6.54 14.06
N GLY A 172 -17.79 7.76 13.57
CA GLY A 172 -18.80 8.72 14.03
C GLY A 172 -19.00 9.84 13.02
#